data_AF-A0A0T6B7T9-F1
#
_entry.id   AF-A0A0T6B7T9-F1
#
_cell.length_a   1.000
_cell.length_b   1.000
_cell.length_c   1.000
_cell.angle_alpha   90.00
_cell.angle_beta   90.00
_cell.angle_gamma   90.00
#
_symmetry.space_group_name_H-M   'P 1'
#
loop_
_entity.id
_entity.type
_entity.pdbx_description
1 polymer ?
#
loop_
_entity_poly.entity_id
_entity_poly.type
_entity_poly.pdbx_seq_one_letter_code
_entity_poly.pdbx_strand_id
1 'polypeptide(L)'
;MEEEKLKEVFEVFDQNGDQFIDKDEFVFCWNHWIKIIVRPISAFLIVDVQNDFITGTLNISNCSAQQNGIEVIDPINRLLESVEFDAVFYSLDWHPSDHVSFIDNIHLRELDPSSPLTAENAQTYDTVIFQGPPPMKQRLWPRHCVQDTWGSELHKDLKKSGILGG
;
A
#
# COMPACT_ATOMS: atom_id res chain seq x y z
N MET A 1 30.71 16.78 7.02
CA MET A 1 30.67 15.44 7.63
C MET A 1 31.81 15.41 8.64
N GLU A 2 31.55 15.10 9.91
CA GLU A 2 32.60 15.05 10.94
C GLU A 2 33.66 14.01 10.57
N GLU A 3 34.92 14.36 10.79
CA GLU A 3 36.11 13.55 10.49
C GLU A 3 36.05 12.15 11.14
N GLU A 4 35.38 12.07 12.29
CA GLU A 4 35.13 10.83 13.04
C GLU A 4 34.19 9.87 12.28
N LYS A 5 33.13 10.38 11.62
CA LYS A 5 32.22 9.57 10.80
C LYS A 5 32.89 9.03 9.54
N LEU A 6 33.80 9.81 8.95
CA LEU A 6 34.61 9.36 7.81
C LEU A 6 35.49 8.18 8.20
N LYS A 7 36.07 8.25 9.40
CA LYS A 7 36.91 7.19 9.94
C LYS A 7 36.12 5.92 10.24
N GLU A 8 34.96 6.05 10.89
CA GLU A 8 34.05 4.93 11.14
C GLU A 8 33.62 4.22 9.84
N VAL A 9 33.28 5.00 8.80
CA VAL A 9 32.89 4.43 7.49
C VAL A 9 34.08 3.76 6.80
N PHE A 10 35.29 4.31 6.92
CA PHE A 10 36.49 3.72 6.35
C PHE A 10 36.84 2.37 7.03
N GLU A 11 36.76 2.30 8.36
CA GLU A 11 37.02 1.09 9.15
C GLU A 11 36.06 -0.07 8.85
N VAL A 12 34.87 0.20 8.30
CA VAL A 12 33.95 -0.86 7.82
C VAL A 12 34.53 -1.60 6.60
N PHE A 13 35.35 -0.94 5.80
CA PHE A 13 35.86 -1.47 4.53
C PHE A 13 37.33 -1.92 4.61
N ASP A 14 38.14 -1.29 5.46
CA ASP A 14 39.52 -1.70 5.79
C ASP A 14 39.47 -2.92 6.74
N GLN A 15 39.29 -4.11 6.18
CA GLN A 15 39.15 -5.36 6.95
C GLN A 15 40.48 -5.84 7.51
N ASN A 16 41.59 -5.47 6.87
CA ASN A 16 42.92 -5.89 7.26
C ASN A 16 43.58 -4.90 8.26
N GLY A 17 43.02 -3.70 8.43
CA GLY A 17 43.44 -2.67 9.37
C GLY A 17 44.72 -1.93 8.96
N ASP A 18 45.09 -1.96 7.69
CA ASP A 18 46.34 -1.38 7.17
C ASP A 18 46.23 0.11 6.81
N GLN A 19 45.04 0.70 6.99
CA GLN A 19 44.68 2.09 6.66
C GLN A 19 44.64 2.38 5.16
N PHE A 20 44.62 1.35 4.32
CA PHE A 20 44.39 1.42 2.88
C PHE A 20 43.15 0.60 2.52
N ILE A 21 42.70 0.73 1.28
CA ILE A 21 41.68 -0.14 0.70
C ILE A 21 42.35 -0.87 -0.44
N ASP A 22 42.60 -2.16 -0.23
CA ASP A 22 43.17 -3.01 -1.26
C ASP A 22 42.11 -3.46 -2.29
N LYS A 23 42.52 -4.29 -3.23
CA LYS A 23 41.61 -4.75 -4.30
C LYS A 23 40.48 -5.64 -3.75
N ASP A 24 40.76 -6.47 -2.77
CA ASP A 24 39.78 -7.42 -2.22
C ASP A 24 38.78 -6.65 -1.33
N GLU A 25 39.25 -5.69 -0.55
CA GLU A 25 38.43 -4.76 0.24
C GLU A 25 37.57 -3.85 -0.64
N PHE A 26 38.12 -3.36 -1.76
CA PHE A 26 37.32 -2.63 -2.75
C PHE A 26 36.22 -3.52 -3.35
N VAL A 27 36.52 -4.79 -3.68
CA VAL A 27 35.52 -5.74 -4.19
C VAL A 27 34.44 -6.01 -3.13
N PHE A 28 34.81 -6.10 -1.86
CA PHE A 28 33.88 -6.21 -0.74
C PHE A 28 32.97 -4.98 -0.65
N CYS A 29 33.54 -3.78 -0.55
CA CYS A 29 32.83 -2.50 -0.53
C CYS A 29 31.90 -2.35 -1.75
N TRP A 30 32.39 -2.69 -2.94
CA TRP A 30 31.62 -2.62 -4.17
C TRP A 30 30.38 -3.51 -4.14
N ASN A 31 30.54 -4.79 -3.78
CA ASN A 31 29.43 -5.76 -3.83
C ASN A 31 28.41 -5.58 -2.70
N HIS A 32 28.84 -5.13 -1.51
CA HIS A 32 27.97 -5.04 -0.34
C HIS A 32 27.39 -3.65 -0.12
N TRP A 33 28.00 -2.61 -0.67
CA TRP A 33 27.56 -1.23 -0.43
C TRP A 33 27.34 -0.48 -1.73
N ILE A 34 28.39 -0.25 -2.53
CA ILE A 34 28.29 0.66 -3.68
C ILE A 34 27.25 0.15 -4.69
N LYS A 35 27.31 -1.13 -5.06
CA LYS A 35 26.36 -1.74 -6.00
C LYS A 35 24.91 -1.65 -5.50
N ILE A 36 24.68 -1.87 -4.21
CA ILE A 36 23.32 -1.80 -3.63
C ILE A 36 22.79 -0.36 -3.67
N ILE A 37 23.64 0.61 -3.34
CA ILE A 37 23.27 2.03 -3.30
C ILE A 37 23.05 2.59 -4.71
N VAL A 38 23.90 2.25 -5.67
CA VAL A 38 23.85 2.80 -7.03
C VAL A 38 22.98 2.00 -7.99
N ARG A 39 22.54 0.80 -7.58
CA ARG A 39 21.60 -0.06 -8.34
C ARG A 39 20.56 -0.68 -7.40
N PRO A 40 19.71 0.15 -6.78
CA PRO A 40 18.66 -0.36 -5.91
C PRO A 40 17.64 -1.15 -6.73
N ILE A 41 17.11 -2.23 -6.15
CA ILE A 41 15.92 -2.89 -6.69
C ILE A 41 14.72 -2.07 -6.25
N SER A 42 13.87 -1.70 -7.20
CA SER A 42 12.74 -0.82 -7.04
C SER A 42 11.43 -1.54 -7.35
N ALA A 43 10.38 -1.25 -6.58
CA ALA A 43 9.05 -1.77 -6.83
C ALA A 43 8.03 -0.63 -6.77
N PHE A 44 7.07 -0.63 -7.69
CA PHE A 44 5.95 0.30 -7.69
C PHE A 44 4.66 -0.44 -7.32
N LEU A 45 4.16 -0.18 -6.12
CA LEU A 45 2.89 -0.72 -5.62
C LEU A 45 1.78 0.32 -5.82
N ILE A 46 0.85 0.00 -6.71
CA ILE A 46 -0.33 0.81 -7.01
C ILE A 46 -1.50 0.28 -6.20
N VAL A 47 -1.95 1.07 -5.22
CA VAL A 47 -2.92 0.63 -4.22
C VAL A 47 -4.33 1.05 -4.60
N ASP A 48 -5.21 0.07 -4.77
CA ASP A 48 -6.67 0.20 -4.76
C ASP A 48 -7.23 1.28 -5.70
N VAL A 49 -6.65 1.39 -6.90
CA VAL A 49 -7.14 2.29 -7.96
C VAL A 49 -8.32 1.64 -8.69
N GLN A 50 -9.38 1.38 -7.93
CA GLN A 50 -10.59 0.67 -8.34
C GLN A 50 -11.78 1.61 -8.57
N ASN A 51 -12.78 1.13 -9.31
CA ASN A 51 -13.95 1.93 -9.67
C ASN A 51 -14.70 2.49 -8.46
N ASP A 52 -14.91 1.68 -7.40
CA ASP A 52 -15.68 2.14 -6.24
C ASP A 52 -15.04 3.30 -5.49
N PHE A 53 -13.71 3.38 -5.46
CA PHE A 53 -13.02 4.50 -4.82
C PHE A 53 -12.99 5.76 -5.69
N ILE A 54 -13.08 5.63 -7.01
CA ILE A 54 -12.93 6.76 -7.96
C ILE A 54 -14.28 7.34 -8.39
N THR A 55 -15.21 6.49 -8.83
CA THR A 55 -16.52 6.92 -9.35
C THR A 55 -17.72 6.17 -8.77
N GLY A 56 -17.50 5.06 -8.06
CA GLY A 56 -18.56 4.18 -7.56
C GLY A 56 -19.01 4.50 -6.13
N THR A 57 -19.32 3.45 -5.37
CA THR A 57 -20.08 3.55 -4.11
C THR A 57 -19.33 4.25 -2.98
N LEU A 58 -17.99 4.19 -3.00
CA LEU A 58 -17.12 4.86 -2.04
C LEU A 58 -16.26 5.92 -2.72
N ASN A 59 -16.88 6.68 -3.63
CA ASN A 59 -16.20 7.77 -4.30
C ASN A 59 -15.65 8.77 -3.26
N ILE A 60 -14.32 8.87 -3.22
CA ILE A 60 -13.59 9.68 -2.23
C ILE A 60 -13.85 11.18 -2.36
N SER A 61 -14.41 11.67 -3.47
CA SER A 61 -14.85 13.06 -3.62
C SER A 61 -15.99 13.40 -2.66
N ASN A 62 -16.80 12.41 -2.28
CA ASN A 62 -17.89 12.53 -1.32
C ASN A 62 -17.45 12.19 0.11
N CYS A 63 -16.20 11.78 0.30
CA CYS A 63 -15.61 11.51 1.61
C CYS A 63 -14.90 12.76 2.15
N SER A 64 -14.50 12.70 3.43
CA SER A 64 -13.87 13.81 4.15
C SER A 64 -12.60 14.40 3.50
N ALA A 65 -11.97 13.66 2.58
CA ALA A 65 -10.78 14.11 1.87
C ALA A 65 -11.06 15.16 0.78
N GLN A 66 -12.30 15.23 0.23
CA GLN A 66 -12.68 16.13 -0.87
C GLN A 66 -11.76 16.08 -2.11
N GLN A 67 -11.02 14.99 -2.27
CA GLN A 67 -10.10 14.78 -3.37
C GLN A 67 -10.79 13.99 -4.47
N ASN A 68 -10.49 14.30 -5.73
CA ASN A 68 -11.04 13.58 -6.86
C ASN A 68 -10.14 12.37 -7.19
N GLY A 69 -10.64 11.16 -6.98
CA GLY A 69 -9.89 9.92 -7.21
C GLY A 69 -9.42 9.73 -8.65
N ILE A 70 -9.98 10.46 -9.63
CA ILE A 70 -9.50 10.39 -11.00
C ILE A 70 -8.08 10.99 -11.15
N GLU A 71 -7.72 11.95 -10.29
CA GLU A 71 -6.50 12.75 -10.43
C GLU A 71 -5.22 11.95 -10.18
N VAL A 72 -5.31 10.78 -9.54
CA VAL A 72 -4.15 9.91 -9.30
C VAL A 72 -3.76 9.09 -10.54
N ILE A 73 -4.68 8.87 -11.47
CA ILE A 73 -4.47 7.98 -12.62
C ILE A 73 -3.36 8.51 -13.53
N ASP A 74 -3.42 9.79 -13.89
CA ASP A 74 -2.46 10.42 -14.78
C ASP A 74 -1.02 10.40 -14.24
N PRO A 75 -0.75 10.80 -12.97
CA PRO A 75 0.55 10.62 -12.33
C PRO A 75 1.04 9.17 -12.33
N ILE A 76 0.19 8.21 -11.99
CA ILE A 76 0.57 6.79 -11.96
C ILE A 76 0.96 6.31 -13.36
N ASN A 77 0.14 6.63 -14.36
CA ASN A 77 0.42 6.30 -15.76
C ASN A 77 1.73 6.92 -16.25
N ARG A 78 2.05 8.16 -15.85
CA ARG A 78 3.34 8.79 -16.16
C ARG A 78 4.50 8.10 -15.48
N LEU A 79 4.36 7.66 -14.24
CA LEU A 79 5.41 6.92 -13.53
C LEU A 79 5.68 5.57 -14.19
N LEU A 80 4.62 4.85 -14.58
CA LEU A 80 4.72 3.59 -15.33
C LEU A 80 5.47 3.73 -16.66
N GLU A 81 5.43 4.91 -17.28
CA GLU A 81 6.09 5.16 -18.57
C GLU A 81 7.49 5.76 -18.44
N SER A 82 7.72 6.57 -17.40
CA SER A 82 8.96 7.35 -17.26
C SER A 82 9.99 6.73 -16.34
N VAL A 83 9.62 5.72 -15.54
CA VAL A 83 10.50 5.06 -14.59
C VAL A 83 10.54 3.56 -14.88
N GLU A 84 11.74 3.02 -15.06
CA GLU A 84 11.99 1.59 -15.17
C GLU A 84 12.04 0.97 -13.77
N PHE A 85 10.87 0.60 -13.24
CA PHE A 85 10.80 -0.16 -11.99
C PHE A 85 11.14 -1.64 -12.23
N ASP A 86 11.86 -2.27 -11.29
CA ASP A 86 12.18 -3.71 -11.37
C ASP A 86 10.93 -4.59 -11.18
N ALA A 87 9.91 -4.08 -10.47
CA ALA A 87 8.62 -4.72 -10.32
C ALA A 87 7.47 -3.72 -10.21
N VAL A 88 6.29 -4.08 -10.74
CA VAL A 88 5.06 -3.30 -10.61
C VAL A 88 3.95 -4.22 -10.10
N PHE A 89 3.27 -3.80 -9.04
CA PHE A 89 2.19 -4.54 -8.42
C PHE A 89 0.94 -3.67 -8.27
N TYR A 90 -0.22 -4.31 -8.36
CA TYR A 90 -1.51 -3.69 -8.16
C TYR A 90 -2.20 -4.42 -7.00
N SER A 91 -2.58 -3.72 -5.94
CA SER A 91 -3.47 -4.28 -4.93
C SER A 91 -4.92 -4.04 -5.33
N LEU A 92 -5.78 -4.91 -4.83
CA LEU A 92 -7.22 -4.80 -4.93
C LEU A 92 -7.80 -5.00 -3.56
N ASP A 93 -8.66 -4.08 -3.14
CA ASP A 93 -9.63 -4.37 -2.11
C ASP A 93 -10.65 -5.37 -2.70
N TRP A 94 -10.94 -6.46 -1.98
CA TRP A 94 -11.58 -7.64 -2.58
C TRP A 94 -12.53 -8.36 -1.62
N HIS A 95 -13.62 -7.68 -1.28
CA HIS A 95 -14.50 -8.06 -0.17
C HIS A 95 -15.56 -9.09 -0.56
N PRO A 96 -15.78 -10.15 0.24
CA PRO A 96 -16.97 -10.98 0.08
C PRO A 96 -18.25 -10.15 0.34
N SER A 97 -19.39 -10.62 -0.17
CA SER A 97 -20.65 -9.89 0.01
C SER A 97 -21.07 -9.75 1.48
N ASP A 98 -20.62 -10.61 2.37
CA ASP A 98 -20.93 -10.59 3.81
C ASP A 98 -19.80 -9.98 4.67
N HIS A 99 -18.91 -9.20 4.05
CA HIS A 99 -17.77 -8.61 4.72
C HIS A 99 -18.17 -7.75 5.93
N VAL A 100 -17.40 -7.88 7.02
CA VAL A 100 -17.67 -7.26 8.34
C VAL A 100 -17.56 -5.74 8.34
N SER A 101 -16.87 -5.17 7.36
CA SER A 101 -16.71 -3.72 7.25
C SER A 101 -17.95 -3.03 6.68
N PHE A 102 -18.91 -3.75 6.09
CA PHE A 102 -20.07 -3.13 5.49
C PHE A 102 -21.17 -2.85 6.51
N ILE A 103 -21.70 -1.63 6.48
CA ILE A 103 -22.79 -1.20 7.38
C ILE A 103 -24.05 -2.05 7.21
N ASP A 104 -24.36 -2.49 5.99
CA ASP A 104 -25.53 -3.33 5.72
C ASP A 104 -25.39 -4.78 6.24
N ASN A 105 -24.17 -5.18 6.61
CA ASN A 105 -23.86 -6.49 7.19
C ASN A 105 -23.69 -6.45 8.71
N ILE A 106 -23.91 -5.31 9.37
CA ILE A 106 -23.64 -5.14 10.80
C ILE A 106 -24.38 -6.17 11.68
N HIS A 107 -25.59 -6.58 11.29
CA HIS A 107 -26.41 -7.55 12.02
C HIS A 107 -25.95 -9.00 11.84
N LEU A 108 -25.00 -9.29 10.95
CA LEU A 108 -24.51 -10.65 10.71
C LEU A 108 -23.58 -11.15 11.83
N ARG A 109 -23.13 -10.27 12.72
CA ARG A 109 -22.17 -10.57 13.79
C ARG A 109 -22.54 -9.79 15.05
N GLU A 110 -22.27 -10.39 16.21
CA GLU A 110 -22.55 -9.77 17.50
C GLU A 110 -21.55 -8.64 17.79
N LEU A 111 -22.08 -7.51 18.26
CA LEU A 111 -21.26 -6.42 18.80
C LEU A 111 -20.87 -6.72 20.24
N ASP A 112 -19.63 -6.41 20.59
CA ASP A 112 -19.15 -6.51 21.96
C ASP A 112 -19.92 -5.53 22.86
N PRO A 113 -20.23 -5.87 24.13
CA PRO A 113 -20.90 -4.96 25.05
C PRO A 113 -20.17 -3.63 25.30
N SER A 114 -18.87 -3.57 25.02
CA SER A 114 -18.08 -2.35 25.09
C SER A 114 -18.17 -1.45 23.85
N SER A 115 -18.86 -1.90 22.78
CA SER A 115 -19.09 -1.10 21.57
C SER A 115 -19.86 0.18 21.93
N PRO A 116 -19.43 1.36 21.44
CA PRO A 116 -20.11 2.62 21.74
C PRO A 116 -21.49 2.74 21.08
N LEU A 117 -21.77 1.88 20.10
CA LEU A 117 -22.96 1.88 19.24
C LEU A 117 -23.54 0.47 19.15
N THR A 118 -24.85 0.41 18.93
CA THR A 118 -25.60 -0.83 18.65
C THR A 118 -25.78 -0.98 17.14
N ALA A 119 -26.21 -2.16 16.71
CA ALA A 119 -26.42 -2.41 15.29
C ALA A 119 -27.54 -1.53 14.70
N GLU A 120 -28.52 -1.12 15.52
CA GLU A 120 -29.67 -0.31 15.12
C GLU A 120 -29.36 1.18 14.99
N ASN A 121 -28.33 1.68 15.69
CA ASN A 121 -27.99 3.11 15.71
C ASN A 121 -26.68 3.45 14.99
N ALA A 122 -25.87 2.45 14.64
CA ALA A 122 -24.66 2.66 13.87
C ALA A 122 -24.99 3.15 12.45
N GLN A 123 -24.15 4.05 11.94
CA GLN A 123 -24.23 4.61 10.61
C GLN A 123 -22.94 4.37 9.84
N THR A 124 -22.99 4.62 8.54
CA THR A 124 -21.78 4.64 7.70
C THR A 124 -20.73 5.55 8.32
N TYR A 125 -19.47 5.11 8.31
CA TYR A 125 -18.29 5.78 8.87
C TYR A 125 -18.14 5.74 10.39
N ASP A 126 -19.12 5.22 11.12
CA ASP A 126 -18.97 4.95 12.54
C ASP A 126 -17.97 3.82 12.80
N THR A 127 -17.55 3.71 14.07
CA THR A 127 -16.68 2.62 14.52
C THR A 127 -17.38 1.82 15.61
N VAL A 128 -17.53 0.53 15.38
CA VAL A 128 -18.11 -0.44 16.31
C VAL A 128 -17.04 -1.41 16.82
N ILE A 129 -17.37 -2.18 17.84
CA ILE A 129 -16.52 -3.27 18.33
C ILE A 129 -17.28 -4.57 18.15
N PHE A 130 -16.78 -5.46 17.28
CA PHE A 130 -17.32 -6.81 17.15
C PHE A 130 -16.78 -7.72 18.26
N GLN A 131 -17.62 -8.63 18.73
CA GLN A 131 -17.24 -9.62 19.72
C GLN A 131 -16.23 -10.62 19.15
N GLY A 132 -15.26 -11.02 19.98
CA GLY A 132 -14.26 -12.03 19.64
C GLY A 132 -13.13 -12.06 20.67
N PRO A 133 -12.23 -13.06 20.61
CA PRO A 133 -10.97 -13.01 21.33
C PRO A 133 -9.79 -12.71 20.37
N PRO A 134 -9.26 -11.47 20.32
CA PRO A 134 -9.71 -10.27 21.03
C PRO A 134 -10.91 -9.58 20.35
N PRO A 135 -11.63 -8.67 21.04
CA PRO A 135 -12.64 -7.84 20.42
C PRO A 135 -12.05 -7.00 19.29
N MET A 136 -12.79 -6.82 18.20
CA MET A 136 -12.28 -6.19 16.99
C MET A 136 -12.95 -4.84 16.75
N LYS A 137 -12.16 -3.77 16.81
CA LYS A 137 -12.60 -2.42 16.44
C LYS A 137 -12.69 -2.30 14.92
N GLN A 138 -13.86 -1.99 14.37
CA GLN A 138 -14.12 -1.94 12.93
C GLN A 138 -14.79 -0.62 12.56
N ARG A 139 -14.22 0.09 11.58
CA ARG A 139 -14.91 1.21 10.92
C ARG A 139 -15.87 0.68 9.87
N LEU A 140 -17.11 1.17 9.89
CA LEU A 140 -18.14 0.74 8.97
C LEU A 140 -18.13 1.59 7.70
N TRP A 141 -18.34 0.96 6.57
CA TRP A 141 -18.31 1.56 5.24
C TRP A 141 -19.56 1.20 4.45
N PRO A 142 -19.93 1.97 3.42
CA PRO A 142 -20.84 1.48 2.39
C PRO A 142 -20.25 0.20 1.79
N ARG A 143 -21.09 -0.63 1.20
CA ARG A 143 -20.63 -1.75 0.37
C ARG A 143 -19.76 -1.24 -0.77
N HIS A 144 -18.55 -1.77 -0.90
CA HIS A 144 -17.57 -1.39 -1.93
C HIS A 144 -16.71 -2.59 -2.28
N CYS A 145 -16.11 -2.57 -3.47
CA CYS A 145 -15.10 -3.53 -3.93
C CYS A 145 -15.50 -4.99 -3.68
N VAL A 146 -16.79 -5.30 -3.89
CA VAL A 146 -17.31 -6.65 -3.72
C VAL A 146 -16.76 -7.54 -4.83
N GLN A 147 -16.32 -8.74 -4.48
CA GLN A 147 -15.71 -9.70 -5.42
C GLN A 147 -16.55 -9.85 -6.70
N ASP A 148 -15.86 -9.85 -7.83
CA ASP A 148 -16.41 -10.05 -9.17
C ASP A 148 -17.49 -9.01 -9.58
N THR A 149 -17.49 -7.83 -8.94
CA THR A 149 -18.36 -6.71 -9.31
C THR A 149 -17.57 -5.62 -10.03
N TRP A 150 -18.27 -4.80 -10.84
CA TRP A 150 -17.68 -3.64 -11.50
C TRP A 150 -16.92 -2.71 -10.53
N GLY A 151 -17.47 -2.52 -9.32
CA GLY A 151 -16.86 -1.66 -8.30
C GLY A 151 -15.46 -2.12 -7.87
N SER A 152 -15.20 -3.42 -7.93
CA SER A 152 -13.92 -4.06 -7.57
C SER A 152 -12.89 -4.11 -8.70
N GLU A 153 -13.28 -3.75 -9.92
CA GLU A 153 -12.33 -3.70 -11.04
C GLU A 153 -11.40 -2.49 -10.92
N LEU A 154 -10.14 -2.64 -11.36
CA LEU A 154 -9.25 -1.49 -11.58
C LEU A 154 -9.92 -0.49 -12.53
N HIS A 155 -9.71 0.79 -12.29
CA HIS A 155 -10.25 1.82 -13.16
C HIS A 155 -9.73 1.66 -14.59
N LYS A 156 -10.63 1.78 -15.57
CA LYS A 156 -10.35 1.51 -16.99
C LYS A 156 -9.21 2.35 -17.58
N ASP A 157 -8.99 3.54 -17.03
CA ASP A 157 -7.97 4.48 -17.51
C ASP A 157 -6.59 4.25 -16.86
N LEU A 158 -6.51 3.35 -15.87
CA LEU A 158 -5.24 2.93 -15.27
C LEU A 158 -4.51 1.98 -16.22
N LYS A 159 -3.29 2.34 -16.61
CA LYS A 159 -2.43 1.47 -17.41
C LYS A 159 -1.97 0.29 -16.56
N LYS A 160 -1.98 -0.88 -17.18
CA LYS A 160 -1.36 -2.08 -16.64
C LYS A 160 0.03 -2.16 -17.22
N SER A 161 1.06 -2.14 -16.37
CA SER A 161 2.42 -2.43 -16.81
C SER A 161 2.42 -3.78 -17.52
N GLY A 162 3.04 -3.84 -18.69
CA GLY A 162 2.98 -5.00 -19.55
C GLY A 162 3.44 -6.26 -18.82
N ILE A 163 2.52 -7.19 -18.61
CA ILE A 163 2.82 -8.57 -18.95
C ILE A 163 3.19 -8.48 -20.43
N LEU A 164 4.49 -8.51 -20.74
CA LEU A 164 4.95 -8.74 -22.10
C LEU A 164 4.13 -9.93 -22.62
N GLY A 165 3.34 -9.69 -23.67
CA GLY A 165 2.48 -10.71 -24.25
C GLY A 165 3.27 -12.00 -24.46
N GLY A 166 2.77 -13.08 -23.84
CA GLY A 166 3.06 -14.45 -24.27
C GLY A 166 2.10 -14.86 -25.37
#